data_AF-W2RHV5-F1
#
_entry.id   AF-W2RHV5-F1
#
_cell.length_a   1.000
_cell.length_b   1.000
_cell.length_c   1.000
_cell.angle_alpha   90.00
_cell.angle_beta   90.00
_cell.angle_gamma   90.00
#
_symmetry.space_group_name_H-M   'P 1'
#
loop_
_entity.id
_entity.type
_entity.pdbx_description
1 polymer ?
#
loop_
_entity_poly.entity_id
_entity_poly.type
_entity_poly.pdbx_seq_one_letter_code
_entity_poly.pdbx_strand_id
1 'polypeptide(L)'
;MYQKRQVFQNRTCSKTVMVDYKGQARAETLLVVCFVVICTPAWIYGYFQQDFSYPFQAWVAATVLSALLVLPNWPIYNRNPIKWLPSAMYVKKKST
;
A
#
# COMPACT_ATOMS: atom_id res chain seq x y z
N MET A 1 -24.59 9.49 34.39
CA MET A 1 -23.21 9.82 33.95
C MET A 1 -22.45 8.63 33.34
N TYR A 2 -22.75 7.37 33.67
CA TYR A 2 -22.06 6.18 33.10
C TYR A 2 -22.63 5.65 31.77
N GLN A 3 -23.85 6.04 31.37
CA GLN A 3 -24.49 5.52 30.15
C GLN A 3 -23.88 6.10 28.83
N LYS A 4 -23.25 7.27 28.86
CA LYS A 4 -22.80 7.99 27.65
C LYS A 4 -21.45 7.50 27.08
N ARG A 5 -20.67 6.70 27.83
CA ARG A 5 -19.40 6.12 27.34
C ARG A 5 -19.59 4.80 26.57
N GLN A 6 -20.66 4.06 26.84
CA GLN A 6 -20.90 2.74 26.22
C GLN A 6 -21.29 2.83 24.73
N VAL A 7 -21.88 3.94 24.27
CA VAL A 7 -22.28 4.10 22.85
C VAL A 7 -21.09 4.46 21.95
N PHE A 8 -20.06 5.11 22.48
CA PHE A 8 -18.86 5.45 21.70
C PHE A 8 -17.87 4.28 21.61
N GLN A 9 -17.87 3.39 22.61
CA GLN A 9 -16.98 2.23 22.68
C GLN A 9 -17.42 1.06 21.78
N ASN A 10 -18.69 1.04 21.36
CA ASN A 10 -19.26 -0.01 20.50
C ASN A 10 -19.12 0.25 18.98
N ARG A 11 -18.42 1.32 18.55
CA ARG A 11 -18.05 1.57 17.15
C ARG A 11 -16.57 1.37 16.83
N THR A 12 -15.77 0.92 17.80
CA THR A 12 -14.33 0.71 17.61
C THR A 12 -13.87 -0.67 18.09
N CYS A 13 -14.73 -1.69 17.96
CA CYS A 13 -14.24 -3.07 17.95
C CYS A 13 -13.55 -3.30 16.60
N SER A 14 -12.29 -2.88 16.55
CA SER A 14 -11.25 -3.28 15.62
C SER A 14 -11.73 -3.83 14.28
N LYS A 15 -12.13 -2.94 13.36
CA LYS A 15 -11.46 -3.03 12.05
C LYS A 15 -10.01 -2.71 12.37
N THR A 16 -9.27 -3.69 12.89
CA THR A 16 -7.84 -3.72 12.64
C THR A 16 -7.80 -3.58 11.14
N VAL A 17 -7.30 -2.44 10.63
CA VAL A 17 -7.08 -2.32 9.19
C VAL A 17 -6.04 -3.40 8.94
N MET A 18 -6.51 -4.57 8.54
CA MET A 18 -5.66 -5.73 8.27
C MET A 18 -4.89 -5.31 7.04
N VAL A 19 -3.63 -4.89 7.24
CA VAL A 19 -2.77 -4.44 6.16
C VAL A 19 -2.54 -5.64 5.24
N ASP A 20 -2.97 -5.54 3.99
CA ASP A 20 -2.71 -6.58 2.99
C ASP A 20 -1.26 -6.48 2.52
N TYR A 21 -0.38 -7.23 3.19
CA TYR A 21 1.05 -7.25 2.88
C TYR A 21 1.33 -7.78 1.46
N LYS A 22 0.51 -8.69 0.93
CA LYS A 22 0.71 -9.28 -0.41
C LYS A 22 0.31 -8.29 -1.51
N GLY A 23 -0.81 -7.60 -1.31
CA GLY A 23 -1.29 -6.52 -2.16
C GLY A 23 -0.30 -5.36 -2.16
N GLN A 24 0.20 -4.98 -0.98
CA GLN A 24 1.20 -3.93 -0.82
C GLN A 24 2.52 -4.27 -1.54
N ALA A 25 3.07 -5.49 -1.36
CA ALA A 25 4.30 -5.91 -2.03
C ALA A 25 4.15 -5.92 -3.57
N ARG A 26 2.97 -6.27 -4.07
CA ARG A 26 2.70 -6.25 -5.51
C ARG A 26 2.57 -4.83 -6.06
N ALA A 27 1.95 -3.93 -5.30
CA ALA A 27 1.87 -2.52 -5.65
C ALA A 27 3.27 -1.87 -5.70
N GLU A 28 4.14 -2.20 -4.74
CA GLU A 28 5.54 -1.76 -4.73
C GLU A 28 6.31 -2.28 -5.96
N THR A 29 6.18 -3.56 -6.29
CA THR A 29 6.84 -4.13 -7.48
C THR A 29 6.41 -3.42 -8.76
N LEU A 30 5.11 -3.13 -8.91
CA LEU A 30 4.59 -2.42 -10.08
C LEU A 30 5.09 -0.98 -10.15
N LEU A 31 5.18 -0.29 -9.00
CA LEU A 31 5.78 1.04 -8.92
C LEU A 31 7.22 1.02 -9.43
N VAL A 32 8.04 0.10 -8.91
CA VAL A 32 9.45 0.00 -9.31
C VAL A 32 9.58 -0.31 -10.80
N VAL A 33 8.81 -1.26 -11.32
CA VAL A 33 8.83 -1.61 -12.75
C VAL A 33 8.45 -0.40 -13.61
N CYS A 34 7.39 0.33 -13.25
CA CYS A 34 6.97 1.56 -13.95
C CYS A 34 8.05 2.65 -13.95
N PHE A 35 8.72 2.87 -12.82
CA PHE A 35 9.81 3.84 -12.75
C PHE A 35 11.02 3.40 -13.57
N VAL A 36 11.41 2.12 -13.54
CA VAL A 36 12.55 1.63 -14.32
C VAL A 36 12.29 1.78 -15.82
N VAL A 37 11.14 1.37 -16.32
CA VAL A 37 10.83 1.46 -17.75
C VAL A 37 10.72 2.90 -18.28
N ILE A 38 10.32 3.86 -17.44
CA ILE A 38 10.23 5.29 -17.84
C ILE A 38 11.55 6.02 -17.63
N CYS A 39 12.18 5.85 -16.46
CA CYS A 39 13.38 6.58 -16.09
C CYS A 39 14.60 6.09 -16.86
N THR A 40 14.80 4.79 -17.10
CA THR A 40 15.98 4.27 -17.82
C THR A 40 16.17 4.91 -19.19
N PRO A 41 15.19 4.91 -20.12
CA PRO A 41 15.36 5.54 -21.42
C PRO A 41 15.48 7.07 -21.34
N ALA A 42 14.73 7.72 -20.42
CA ALA A 42 14.82 9.17 -20.23
C ALA A 42 16.19 9.61 -19.73
N TRP A 43 16.84 8.79 -18.90
CA TRP A 43 18.19 9.04 -18.41
C TRP A 43 19.24 8.87 -19.50
N ILE A 44 19.13 7.83 -20.33
CA ILE A 44 20.01 7.63 -21.49
C ILE A 44 19.91 8.82 -22.44
N TYR A 45 18.70 9.25 -22.79
CA TYR A 45 18.49 10.40 -23.67
C TYR A 45 19.02 11.71 -23.06
N GLY A 46 18.73 11.95 -21.77
CA GLY A 46 19.25 13.13 -21.05
C GLY A 46 20.78 13.15 -20.98
N TYR A 47 21.42 11.98 -20.88
CA TYR A 47 22.88 11.87 -20.91
C TYR A 47 23.47 12.33 -22.25
N PHE A 48 22.84 11.97 -23.37
CA PHE A 48 23.29 12.45 -24.69
C PHE A 48 23.08 13.95 -24.87
N GLN A 49 21.98 14.48 -24.36
CA GLN A 49 21.65 15.89 -24.47
C GLN A 49 22.46 16.76 -23.49
N GLN A 50 23.11 16.16 -22.49
CA GLN A 50 23.82 16.83 -21.38
C GLN A 50 22.92 17.78 -20.56
N ASP A 51 21.60 17.63 -20.66
CA ASP A 51 20.59 18.48 -20.02
C ASP A 51 19.74 17.67 -19.03
N PHE A 52 19.70 18.12 -17.77
CA PHE A 52 18.96 17.44 -16.70
C PHE A 52 17.44 17.67 -16.76
N SER A 53 16.99 18.65 -17.53
CA SER A 53 15.56 19.01 -17.63
C SER A 53 14.69 17.87 -18.15
N TYR A 54 15.21 17.08 -19.11
CA TYR A 54 14.47 15.98 -19.72
C TYR A 54 14.20 14.80 -18.77
N PRO A 55 15.22 14.22 -18.09
CA PRO A 55 14.99 13.17 -17.11
C PRO A 55 14.15 13.66 -15.92
N PHE A 56 14.26 14.94 -15.54
CA PHE A 56 13.43 15.52 -14.48
C PHE A 56 11.94 15.55 -14.87
N GLN A 57 11.60 16.00 -16.08
CA GLN A 57 10.22 15.98 -16.58
C GLN A 57 9.66 14.55 -16.68
N ALA A 58 10.48 13.61 -17.15
CA ALA A 58 10.09 12.20 -17.20
C ALA A 58 9.83 11.63 -15.79
N TRP A 59 10.61 12.03 -14.79
CA TRP A 59 10.43 11.60 -13.40
C TRP A 59 9.13 12.14 -12.79
N VAL A 60 8.81 13.42 -13.05
CA VAL A 60 7.53 14.02 -12.63
C VAL A 60 6.36 13.29 -13.29
N ALA A 61 6.45 13.03 -14.60
CA ALA A 61 5.42 12.28 -15.33
C ALA A 61 5.27 10.84 -14.79
N ALA A 62 6.38 10.13 -14.54
CA ALA A 62 6.40 8.79 -13.96
C ALA A 62 5.76 8.77 -12.56
N THR A 63 6.00 9.80 -11.76
CA THR A 63 5.42 9.94 -10.41
C THR A 63 3.91 10.08 -10.48
N VAL A 64 3.39 10.94 -11.35
CA VAL A 64 1.93 11.13 -11.51
C VAL A 64 1.28 9.85 -12.03
N LEU A 65 1.88 9.19 -13.03
CA LEU A 65 1.38 7.93 -13.57
C LEU A 65 1.39 6.80 -12.53
N SER A 66 2.49 6.67 -11.79
CA SER A 66 2.62 5.63 -10.76
C SER A 66 1.68 5.88 -9.58
N ALA A 67 1.49 7.14 -9.19
CA ALA A 67 0.50 7.52 -8.18
C ALA A 67 -0.90 7.10 -8.63
N LEU A 68 -1.29 7.36 -9.88
CA LEU A 68 -2.58 6.91 -10.41
C LEU A 68 -2.72 5.38 -10.50
N LEU A 69 -1.63 4.64 -10.67
CA LEU A 69 -1.67 3.17 -10.74
C LEU A 69 -1.67 2.50 -9.36
N VAL A 70 -0.98 3.08 -8.37
CA VAL A 70 -0.76 2.48 -7.05
C VAL A 70 -1.75 2.99 -6.00
N LEU A 71 -2.22 4.25 -6.09
CA LEU A 71 -3.14 4.84 -5.11
C LEU A 71 -4.55 4.26 -5.14
N PRO A 72 -5.17 3.97 -6.32
CA PRO A 72 -6.44 3.28 -6.30
C PRO A 72 -6.18 1.87 -5.77
N ASN A 73 -6.91 1.48 -4.72
CA ASN A 73 -6.90 0.11 -4.26
C ASN A 73 -7.61 -0.75 -5.31
N TRP A 74 -6.92 -1.07 -6.40
CA TRP A 74 -7.48 -1.85 -7.50
C TRP A 74 -7.92 -3.21 -6.97
N PRO A 75 -9.09 -3.72 -7.37
CA PRO A 75 -9.60 -5.01 -6.91
C PRO A 75 -8.67 -6.19 -7.25
N ILE A 76 -7.66 -5.97 -8.10
CA ILE A 76 -6.59 -6.92 -8.42
C ILE A 76 -5.74 -7.24 -7.18
N TYR A 77 -5.53 -6.28 -6.26
CA TYR A 77 -4.66 -6.45 -5.10
C TYR A 77 -5.35 -7.16 -3.92
N ASN A 78 -6.67 -7.16 -3.86
CA ASN A 78 -7.46 -7.65 -2.72
C ASN A 78 -8.01 -9.08 -2.92
N ARG A 79 -7.19 -9.99 -3.47
CA ARG A 79 -7.61 -11.38 -3.72
C ARG A 79 -7.34 -12.35 -2.56
N ASN A 80 -6.62 -11.92 -1.52
CA ASN A 80 -6.23 -12.80 -0.41
C ASN A 80 -6.73 -12.25 0.93
N PRO A 81 -7.98 -12.56 1.34
CA PRO A 81 -8.46 -12.18 2.67
C PRO A 81 -7.63 -12.90 3.75
N ILE A 82 -6.89 -12.12 4.54
CA ILE A 82 -6.07 -12.64 5.65
C ILE A 82 -7.01 -13.13 6.77
N LYS A 83 -7.02 -14.44 7.03
CA LYS A 83 -7.78 -15.06 8.14
C LYS A 83 -6.97 -14.95 9.43
N TRP A 84 -7.44 -14.13 10.36
CA TRP A 84 -6.75 -13.93 11.65
C TRP A 84 -7.09 -15.06 12.61
N LEU A 85 -6.07 -15.56 13.31
CA LEU A 85 -6.27 -16.43 14.47
C LEU A 85 -6.73 -15.58 15.66
N PRO A 86 -7.57 -16.13 16.56
CA PRO A 86 -7.98 -15.43 17.77
C PRO A 86 -6.74 -15.06 18.59
N SER A 87 -6.75 -13.86 19.17
CA SER A 87 -5.67 -13.37 20.04
C SER A 87 -5.34 -14.42 21.10
N ALA A 88 -4.06 -14.78 21.24
CA ALA A 88 -3.57 -15.77 22.21
C ALA A 88 -3.97 -15.46 23.68
N MET A 89 -4.47 -14.25 23.94
CA MET A 89 -4.99 -13.77 25.21
C MET A 89 -6.24 -14.51 25.75
N TYR A 90 -6.97 -15.30 24.94
CA TYR A 90 -8.20 -15.98 25.42
C TYR A 90 -8.11 -17.51 25.46
N VAL A 91 -6.95 -18.14 25.32
CA VAL A 91 -6.84 -19.59 25.58
C VAL A 91 -6.53 -19.82 27.06
N LYS A 92 -7.50 -19.56 27.94
CA LYS A 92 -7.46 -20.04 29.33
C LYS A 92 -7.81 -21.53 29.30
N LYS A 93 -6.80 -22.39 29.09
CA LYS A 93 -6.95 -23.85 29.20
C LYS A 93 -7.49 -24.15 30.60
N LYS A 94 -8.73 -24.63 30.71
CA LYS A 94 -9.25 -25.17 31.97
C LYS A 94 -8.54 -26.51 32.16
N SER A 95 -7.52 -26.52 33.01
CA SER A 95 -6.92 -27.75 33.52
C SER A 95 -8.01 -28.50 34.27
N THR A 96 -8.48 -29.61 33.71
CA THR A 96 -9.11 -30.69 34.47
C THR A 96 -8.00 -31.54 35.05
#